data_AF-A0A8H8NN79-F1
#
_entry.id   AF-A0A8H8NN79-F1
#
_cell.length_a   1.000
_cell.length_b   1.000
_cell.length_c   1.000
_cell.angle_alpha   90.00
_cell.angle_beta   90.00
_cell.angle_gamma   90.00
#
_symmetry.space_group_name_H-M   'P 1'
#
loop_
_entity.id
_entity.type
_entity.pdbx_description
1 polymer ?
#
loop_
_entity_poly.entity_id
_entity_poly.type
_entity_poly.pdbx_seq_one_letter_code
_entity_poly.pdbx_strand_id
1 'polypeptide(L)'
;MSDSIGDVASLKYLERTNLDESLYDLDANELRFFQLATDIRDPAEIKQHILSIQAEAFKADISISLYTLFHVYQVTRYPVYAHVLDYGRTHAGAIFLEMACCFGNDARKAALDGYPLENIVATDLRRDFWDLGFKLFKDDPALFPVPFLEGDIFSSQLLDLDAPRPTERPKVPHLKTLTELLGRVSIIHASAFFHLFSEENQKKLAERCVALLNMEPGSTIFGSHNGAPEPGVYTGIGAPDREMFCHSPESWRKLWIELFGDRRINVMATLEGGEAGAKLKLKPIRNVKLVTGDLNDIQQLRKVFEDARSDPSYAIWGVFVALEFPGLGVNTEGEERQGKNIATVAWEFRVQSYIFSSAVMASFPEDKPPIPGTDHYAKMSIEKHVSSLDIPWTIVRIGFLMENFNTSIAGRFTNAAIQYCMSPEVKLQLTAVDDVGRFSRLIFDNPLEFNRETINVAIEGLKAEELNQVFIQATGYDIPSVPRFVMTAVYWLNHDVRSVIEGFVQADDLRKTDLEGYNANIQKAAGHMKLTTFEEWAQRFSQMTPDKVNEHQITVWGLLTGKA
;
A
#
# COMPACT_ATOMS: atom_id res chain seq x y z
N MET A 1 47.26 12.89 4.15
CA MET A 1 46.35 12.77 5.30
C MET A 1 45.08 12.20 4.73
N SER A 2 44.82 10.94 5.10
CA SER A 2 43.90 10.01 4.47
C SER A 2 42.53 10.11 5.13
N ASP A 3 41.66 10.95 4.58
CA ASP A 3 40.22 10.87 4.86
C ASP A 3 39.62 9.92 3.84
N SER A 4 39.81 8.62 4.10
CA SER A 4 39.22 7.54 3.33
C SER A 4 38.56 6.58 4.29
N ILE A 5 37.46 6.02 3.80
CA ILE A 5 36.67 4.93 4.36
C ILE A 5 35.43 5.46 5.10
N GLY A 6 34.25 5.23 4.50
CA GLY A 6 33.00 5.18 5.25
C GLY A 6 33.21 4.23 6.41
N ASP A 7 33.12 4.76 7.61
CA ASP A 7 33.65 4.19 8.84
C ASP A 7 33.48 2.66 8.93
N VAL A 8 34.58 1.91 8.81
CA VAL A 8 34.60 0.44 9.01
C VAL A 8 34.12 0.08 10.43
N ALA A 9 34.14 1.02 11.39
CA ALA A 9 33.58 0.80 12.71
C ALA A 9 32.04 0.71 12.69
N SER A 10 31.36 1.40 11.77
CA SER A 10 29.90 1.30 11.59
C SER A 10 29.45 -0.04 10.97
N LEU A 11 30.37 -0.79 10.35
CA LEU A 11 30.16 -2.14 9.81
C LEU A 11 30.32 -3.26 10.86
N LYS A 12 30.93 -2.97 12.02
CA LYS A 12 31.26 -3.99 13.04
C LYS A 12 30.14 -4.32 14.03
N TYR A 13 29.00 -3.61 14.02
CA TYR A 13 28.03 -3.68 15.11
C TYR A 13 26.73 -4.43 14.81
N LEU A 14 26.75 -5.32 13.81
CA LEU A 14 25.74 -6.35 13.63
C LEU A 14 26.37 -7.74 13.81
N GLU A 15 27.09 -7.97 14.91
CA GLU A 15 27.43 -9.33 15.34
C GLU A 15 26.18 -10.03 15.90
N ARG A 16 25.15 -10.28 15.08
CA ARG A 16 24.32 -11.47 15.33
C ARG A 16 25.08 -12.65 14.75
N THR A 17 25.73 -13.42 15.61
CA THR A 17 26.49 -14.62 15.25
C THR A 17 25.60 -15.80 14.79
N ASN A 18 24.28 -15.66 14.84
CA ASN A 18 23.30 -16.68 14.46
C ASN A 18 22.21 -16.11 13.54
N LEU A 19 21.81 -16.91 12.54
CA LEU A 19 20.63 -16.66 11.70
C LEU A 19 19.36 -16.63 12.56
N ASP A 20 18.53 -15.62 12.34
CA ASP A 20 17.22 -15.52 12.97
C ASP A 20 16.16 -15.95 11.96
N GLU A 21 15.76 -17.23 12.01
CA GLU A 21 14.77 -17.80 11.09
C GLU A 21 13.38 -17.12 11.20
N SER A 22 13.12 -16.38 12.28
CA SER A 22 11.87 -15.63 12.42
C SER A 22 11.75 -14.45 11.45
N LEU A 23 12.87 -14.03 10.85
CA LEU A 23 12.93 -12.96 9.85
C LEU A 23 12.69 -13.47 8.42
N TYR A 24 12.52 -14.78 8.22
CA TYR A 24 12.04 -15.32 6.96
C TYR A 24 10.54 -15.07 6.84
N ASP A 25 10.16 -14.16 5.95
CA ASP A 25 8.77 -13.81 5.68
C ASP A 25 8.61 -13.45 4.20
N LEU A 26 8.44 -14.48 3.35
CA LEU A 26 8.09 -14.27 1.95
C LEU A 26 6.58 -14.20 1.80
N ASP A 27 6.10 -13.18 1.10
CA ASP A 27 4.71 -13.16 0.64
C ASP A 27 4.48 -14.14 -0.53
N ALA A 28 3.21 -14.32 -0.92
CA ALA A 28 2.86 -15.27 -1.98
C ALA A 28 3.48 -14.95 -3.36
N ASN A 29 3.68 -13.67 -3.68
CA ASN A 29 4.29 -13.24 -4.95
C ASN A 29 5.81 -13.42 -4.91
N GLU A 30 6.44 -13.18 -3.77
CA GLU A 30 7.87 -13.40 -3.55
C GLU A 30 8.19 -14.90 -3.56
N LEU A 31 7.40 -15.72 -2.87
CA LEU A 31 7.50 -17.18 -2.94
C LEU A 31 7.36 -17.67 -4.39
N ARG A 32 6.33 -17.20 -5.11
CA ARG A 32 6.13 -17.56 -6.53
C ARG A 32 7.31 -17.13 -7.40
N PHE A 33 7.88 -15.96 -7.16
CA PHE A 33 9.06 -15.48 -7.87
C PHE A 33 10.24 -16.44 -7.67
N PHE A 34 10.56 -16.81 -6.44
CA PHE A 34 11.63 -17.79 -6.19
C PHE A 34 11.31 -19.17 -6.78
N GLN A 35 10.07 -19.65 -6.70
CA GLN A 35 9.68 -20.91 -7.32
C GLN A 35 9.88 -20.90 -8.84
N LEU A 36 9.59 -19.78 -9.50
CA LEU A 36 9.81 -19.63 -10.94
C LEU A 36 11.30 -19.49 -11.27
N ALA A 37 12.05 -18.73 -10.49
CA ALA A 37 13.45 -18.44 -10.78
C ALA A 37 14.37 -19.63 -10.46
N THR A 38 14.07 -20.41 -9.42
CA THR A 38 14.92 -21.55 -8.96
C THR A 38 14.46 -22.92 -9.44
N ASP A 39 13.26 -23.00 -10.03
CA ASP A 39 12.51 -24.23 -10.35
C ASP A 39 12.19 -25.14 -9.13
N ILE A 40 12.44 -24.68 -7.91
CA ILE A 40 12.04 -25.38 -6.68
C ILE A 40 10.55 -25.12 -6.44
N ARG A 41 9.75 -26.17 -6.29
CA ARG A 41 8.29 -26.04 -6.13
C ARG A 41 7.82 -26.07 -4.68
N ASP A 42 8.51 -26.81 -3.81
CA ASP A 42 8.14 -26.92 -2.40
C ASP A 42 8.54 -25.64 -1.62
N PRO A 43 7.59 -24.93 -0.99
CA PRO A 43 7.89 -23.77 -0.16
C PRO A 43 8.87 -24.05 0.99
N ALA A 44 8.87 -25.27 1.55
CA ALA A 44 9.81 -25.65 2.60
C ALA A 44 11.24 -25.74 2.07
N GLU A 45 11.42 -26.27 0.86
CA GLU A 45 12.71 -26.34 0.18
C GLU A 45 13.21 -24.95 -0.23
N ILE A 46 12.31 -24.06 -0.69
CA ILE A 46 12.64 -22.63 -0.93
C ILE A 46 13.18 -21.99 0.35
N LYS A 47 12.46 -22.14 1.47
CA LYS A 47 12.88 -21.59 2.76
C LYS A 47 14.26 -22.11 3.15
N GLN A 48 14.48 -23.42 3.09
CA GLN A 48 15.77 -24.03 3.42
C GLN A 48 16.90 -23.53 2.52
N HIS A 49 16.66 -23.47 1.21
CA HIS A 49 17.62 -22.98 0.22
C HIS A 49 18.04 -21.55 0.52
N ILE A 50 17.06 -20.66 0.67
CA ILE A 50 17.27 -19.25 1.02
C ILE A 50 18.09 -19.09 2.31
N LEU A 51 17.68 -19.78 3.39
CA LEU A 51 18.37 -19.71 4.68
C LEU A 51 19.82 -20.23 4.57
N SER A 52 20.08 -21.21 3.70
CA SER A 52 21.43 -21.70 3.45
C SER A 52 22.31 -20.66 2.76
N ILE A 53 21.76 -19.91 1.79
CA ILE A 53 22.48 -18.82 1.11
C ILE A 53 22.70 -17.65 2.07
N GLN A 54 21.71 -17.32 2.90
CA GLN A 54 21.86 -16.32 3.95
C GLN A 54 22.99 -16.71 4.91
N ALA A 55 23.07 -17.98 5.30
CA ALA A 55 24.13 -18.50 6.16
C ALA A 55 25.52 -18.39 5.53
N GLU A 56 25.62 -18.64 4.22
CA GLU A 56 26.86 -18.46 3.48
C GLU A 56 27.26 -16.99 3.40
N ALA A 57 26.30 -16.10 3.14
CA ALA A 57 26.53 -14.67 3.09
C ALA A 57 27.00 -14.09 4.44
N PHE A 58 26.45 -14.57 5.56
CA PHE A 58 26.92 -14.19 6.90
C PHE A 58 28.39 -14.57 7.14
N LYS A 59 28.82 -15.74 6.66
CA LYS A 59 30.24 -16.18 6.77
C LYS A 59 31.19 -15.34 5.92
N ALA A 60 30.68 -14.71 4.85
CA ALA A 60 31.45 -13.83 3.99
C ALA A 60 31.50 -12.37 4.49
N ASP A 61 31.08 -12.11 5.73
CA ASP A 61 31.04 -10.78 6.36
C ASP A 61 30.24 -9.76 5.52
N ILE A 62 29.08 -10.19 5.03
CA ILE A 62 28.13 -9.40 4.27
C ILE A 62 27.08 -8.86 5.26
N SER A 63 27.50 -8.09 6.27
CA SER A 63 26.68 -7.88 7.47
C SER A 63 25.49 -6.92 7.31
N ILE A 64 25.42 -6.06 6.28
CA ILE A 64 24.41 -4.97 6.25
C ILE A 64 23.10 -5.33 5.55
N SER A 65 23.08 -6.17 4.52
CA SER A 65 21.86 -6.46 3.74
C SER A 65 21.05 -7.67 4.24
N LEU A 66 21.65 -8.50 5.11
CA LEU A 66 21.13 -9.84 5.45
C LEU A 66 20.05 -9.86 6.53
N TYR A 67 19.82 -8.76 7.26
CA TYR A 67 18.90 -8.79 8.39
C TYR A 67 17.44 -8.59 8.03
N THR A 68 17.11 -7.91 6.93
CA THR A 68 15.71 -7.50 6.68
C THR A 68 15.24 -7.54 5.23
N LEU A 69 16.12 -7.65 4.22
CA LEU A 69 15.72 -7.36 2.83
C LEU A 69 16.34 -8.26 1.73
N PHE A 70 17.20 -9.25 2.06
CA PHE A 70 17.98 -9.96 1.02
C PHE A 70 17.15 -10.83 0.05
N HIS A 71 15.92 -11.18 0.41
CA HIS A 71 15.05 -12.05 -0.37
C HIS A 71 14.09 -11.29 -1.29
N VAL A 72 13.97 -9.98 -1.12
CA VAL A 72 12.79 -9.26 -1.62
C VAL A 72 13.22 -8.31 -2.72
N TYR A 73 12.70 -8.54 -3.93
CA TYR A 73 12.70 -7.52 -4.96
C TYR A 73 11.87 -6.32 -4.49
N GLN A 74 12.37 -5.12 -4.69
CA GLN A 74 11.67 -3.87 -4.36
C GLN A 74 11.09 -3.19 -5.60
N VAL A 75 11.56 -3.52 -6.79
CA VAL A 75 11.27 -2.82 -8.04
C VAL A 75 9.76 -2.70 -8.33
N THR A 76 8.98 -3.71 -7.93
CA THR A 76 7.52 -3.74 -8.16
C THR A 76 6.72 -2.94 -7.13
N ARG A 77 7.36 -2.47 -6.04
CA ARG A 77 6.69 -1.71 -4.98
C ARG A 77 6.35 -0.28 -5.42
N TYR A 78 6.98 0.18 -6.49
CA TYR A 78 6.85 1.56 -6.95
C TYR A 78 5.78 1.66 -8.05
N PRO A 79 4.81 2.60 -7.94
CA PRO A 79 3.76 2.79 -8.96
C PRO A 79 4.30 3.07 -10.38
N VAL A 80 5.52 3.58 -10.49
CA VAL A 80 6.18 3.85 -11.78
C VAL A 80 6.65 2.59 -12.50
N TYR A 81 6.65 1.42 -11.86
CA TYR A 81 7.21 0.20 -12.44
C TYR A 81 6.48 -0.26 -13.71
N ALA A 82 5.15 -0.05 -13.80
CA ALA A 82 4.41 -0.33 -15.03
C ALA A 82 4.94 0.51 -16.23
N HIS A 83 5.27 1.78 -15.98
CA HIS A 83 5.92 2.64 -16.97
C HIS A 83 7.33 2.15 -17.30
N VAL A 84 8.11 1.70 -16.30
CA VAL A 84 9.45 1.13 -16.53
C VAL A 84 9.41 -0.04 -17.51
N LEU A 85 8.49 -0.99 -17.32
CA LEU A 85 8.34 -2.14 -18.22
C LEU A 85 7.88 -1.72 -19.62
N ASP A 86 6.90 -0.80 -19.71
CA ASP A 86 6.43 -0.28 -21.00
C ASP A 86 7.54 0.45 -21.75
N TYR A 87 8.31 1.30 -21.07
CA TYR A 87 9.42 2.04 -21.64
C TYR A 87 10.49 1.08 -22.19
N GLY A 88 10.88 0.06 -21.42
CA GLY A 88 11.85 -0.94 -21.85
C GLY A 88 11.41 -1.73 -23.09
N ARG A 89 10.11 -2.03 -23.21
CA ARG A 89 9.53 -2.74 -24.37
C ARG A 89 9.40 -1.87 -25.61
N THR A 90 9.10 -0.59 -25.44
CA THR A 90 8.79 0.33 -26.54
C THR A 90 10.01 1.11 -27.05
N HIS A 91 11.07 1.22 -26.25
CA HIS A 91 12.28 1.98 -26.59
C HIS A 91 13.47 1.03 -26.75
N ALA A 92 13.81 0.72 -28.01
CA ALA A 92 14.89 -0.20 -28.33
C ALA A 92 16.23 0.28 -27.76
N GLY A 93 16.84 -0.53 -26.89
CA GLY A 93 18.10 -0.21 -26.24
C GLY A 93 17.98 0.63 -24.97
N ALA A 94 16.78 0.78 -24.40
CA ALA A 94 16.59 1.46 -23.12
C ALA A 94 17.29 0.71 -21.99
N ILE A 95 18.41 1.25 -21.51
CA ILE A 95 19.23 0.62 -20.47
C ILE A 95 18.57 0.78 -19.09
N PHE A 96 18.41 -0.34 -18.39
CA PHE A 96 18.02 -0.41 -16.97
C PHE A 96 19.26 -0.66 -16.12
N LEU A 97 19.55 0.24 -15.18
CA LEU A 97 20.65 0.12 -14.23
C LEU A 97 20.09 -0.12 -12.82
N GLU A 98 20.43 -1.27 -12.23
CA GLU A 98 20.22 -1.54 -10.81
C GLU A 98 21.47 -1.13 -10.02
N MET A 99 21.35 -0.13 -9.16
CA MET A 99 22.42 0.33 -8.28
C MET A 99 22.28 -0.27 -6.88
N ALA A 100 23.41 -0.72 -6.30
CA ALA A 100 23.44 -1.46 -5.04
C ALA A 100 22.54 -2.70 -5.10
N CYS A 101 22.72 -3.50 -6.15
CA CYS A 101 21.85 -4.62 -6.50
C CYS A 101 21.89 -5.79 -5.50
N CYS A 102 22.89 -5.83 -4.61
CA CYS A 102 23.19 -6.96 -3.75
C CYS A 102 23.20 -8.26 -4.56
N PHE A 103 22.24 -9.17 -4.32
CA PHE A 103 22.16 -10.46 -5.02
C PHE A 103 21.47 -10.38 -6.39
N GLY A 104 21.09 -9.18 -6.87
CA GLY A 104 20.46 -8.98 -8.17
C GLY A 104 19.01 -9.44 -8.22
N ASN A 105 18.26 -9.23 -7.13
CA ASN A 105 16.84 -9.58 -7.04
C ASN A 105 16.01 -8.78 -8.06
N ASP A 106 16.25 -7.46 -8.16
CA ASP A 106 15.45 -6.58 -9.00
C ASP A 106 15.76 -6.72 -10.49
N ALA A 107 17.03 -6.95 -10.87
CA ALA A 107 17.42 -7.28 -12.24
C ALA A 107 16.71 -8.54 -12.73
N ARG A 108 16.69 -9.61 -11.92
CA ARG A 108 15.98 -10.85 -12.26
C ARG A 108 14.48 -10.65 -12.31
N LYS A 109 13.91 -9.87 -11.40
CA LYS A 109 12.48 -9.55 -11.42
C LYS A 109 12.09 -8.75 -12.66
N ALA A 110 12.88 -7.73 -13.01
CA ALA A 110 12.67 -6.93 -14.21
C ALA A 110 12.77 -7.78 -15.48
N ALA A 111 13.78 -8.66 -15.58
CA ALA A 111 13.91 -9.61 -16.68
C ALA A 111 12.70 -10.56 -16.78
N LEU A 112 12.28 -11.14 -15.65
CA LEU A 112 11.13 -12.05 -15.58
C LEU A 112 9.82 -11.37 -16.02
N ASP A 113 9.65 -10.10 -15.67
CA ASP A 113 8.50 -9.29 -16.08
C ASP A 113 8.59 -8.76 -17.52
N GLY A 114 9.66 -9.10 -18.24
CA GLY A 114 9.82 -8.80 -19.66
C GLY A 114 10.49 -7.46 -19.96
N TYR A 115 11.31 -6.92 -19.06
CA TYR A 115 12.32 -5.93 -19.44
C TYR A 115 13.40 -6.64 -20.28
N PRO A 116 13.86 -6.08 -21.42
CA PRO A 116 14.82 -6.79 -22.27
C PRO A 116 16.13 -7.09 -21.55
N LEU A 117 16.45 -8.38 -21.41
CA LEU A 117 17.58 -8.89 -20.62
C LEU A 117 18.92 -8.30 -21.09
N GLU A 118 19.09 -8.12 -22.39
CA GLU A 118 20.27 -7.54 -23.02
C GLU A 118 20.50 -6.05 -22.69
N ASN A 119 19.53 -5.38 -22.07
CA ASN A 119 19.60 -3.97 -21.68
C ASN A 119 19.69 -3.76 -20.16
N ILE A 120 19.76 -4.83 -19.36
CA ILE A 120 19.88 -4.74 -17.90
C ILE A 120 21.37 -4.69 -17.52
N VAL A 121 21.70 -3.84 -16.56
CA VAL A 121 23.05 -3.69 -15.97
C VAL A 121 22.89 -3.67 -14.45
N ALA A 122 23.79 -4.35 -13.75
CA ALA A 122 23.82 -4.36 -12.29
C ALA A 122 25.17 -3.84 -11.77
N THR A 123 25.17 -3.15 -10.63
CA THR A 123 26.39 -2.66 -10.00
C THR A 123 26.28 -2.71 -8.47
N ASP A 124 27.38 -3.12 -7.83
CA ASP A 124 27.53 -3.10 -6.37
C ASP A 124 29.03 -3.06 -6.00
N LEU A 125 29.33 -2.85 -4.73
CA LEU A 125 30.67 -2.69 -4.19
C LEU A 125 31.52 -3.97 -4.31
N ARG A 126 30.91 -5.15 -4.19
CA ARG A 126 31.62 -6.43 -4.10
C ARG A 126 31.03 -7.47 -5.04
N ARG A 127 31.89 -8.19 -5.75
CA ARG A 127 31.49 -9.26 -6.68
C ARG A 127 30.85 -10.48 -6.01
N ASP A 128 31.22 -10.77 -4.77
CA ASP A 128 30.68 -11.91 -4.03
C ASP A 128 29.16 -11.80 -3.78
N PHE A 129 28.59 -10.58 -3.73
CA PHE A 129 27.14 -10.39 -3.68
C PHE A 129 26.46 -10.96 -4.92
N TRP A 130 27.00 -10.64 -6.10
CA TRP A 130 26.47 -11.09 -7.37
C TRP A 130 26.60 -12.61 -7.54
N ASP A 131 27.73 -13.17 -7.13
CA ASP A 131 27.99 -14.61 -7.20
C ASP A 131 27.07 -15.41 -6.25
N LEU A 132 26.76 -14.85 -5.07
CA LEU A 132 25.71 -15.39 -4.18
C LEU A 132 24.32 -15.31 -4.82
N GLY A 133 24.05 -14.29 -5.62
CA GLY A 133 22.84 -14.19 -6.44
C GLY A 133 22.64 -15.40 -7.35
N PHE A 134 23.67 -15.84 -8.07
CA PHE A 134 23.58 -17.05 -8.91
C PHE A 134 23.27 -18.31 -8.09
N LYS A 135 23.78 -18.41 -6.86
CA LYS A 135 23.44 -19.53 -5.96
C LYS A 135 22.00 -19.42 -5.44
N LEU A 136 21.56 -18.21 -5.07
CA LEU A 136 20.20 -17.93 -4.60
C LEU A 136 19.18 -18.33 -5.67
N PHE A 137 19.40 -17.92 -6.91
CA PHE A 137 18.46 -18.14 -8.00
C PHE A 137 18.69 -19.45 -8.75
N LYS A 138 19.79 -20.17 -8.47
CA LYS A 138 20.20 -21.40 -9.17
C LYS A 138 20.23 -21.22 -10.69
N ASP A 139 20.52 -20.02 -11.16
CA ASP A 139 20.55 -19.68 -12.58
C ASP A 139 21.97 -19.73 -13.15
N ASP A 140 22.05 -19.92 -14.47
CA ASP A 140 23.32 -20.08 -15.19
C ASP A 140 23.81 -18.70 -15.68
N PRO A 141 25.03 -18.27 -15.36
CA PRO A 141 25.63 -17.05 -15.89
C PRO A 141 25.62 -16.96 -17.43
N ALA A 142 25.60 -18.10 -18.13
CA ALA A 142 25.47 -18.13 -19.59
C ALA A 142 24.04 -17.79 -20.08
N LEU A 143 23.02 -18.05 -19.27
CA LEU A 143 21.61 -17.79 -19.58
C LEU A 143 21.11 -16.46 -18.98
N PHE A 144 21.79 -15.94 -17.96
CA PHE A 144 21.57 -14.62 -17.38
C PHE A 144 22.83 -13.74 -17.52
N PRO A 145 23.18 -13.30 -18.75
CA PRO A 145 24.43 -12.60 -19.04
C PRO A 145 24.37 -11.10 -18.69
N VAL A 146 23.71 -10.75 -17.57
CA VAL A 146 23.66 -9.36 -17.08
C VAL A 146 25.06 -8.97 -16.62
N PRO A 147 25.66 -7.89 -17.16
CA PRO A 147 26.95 -7.39 -16.70
C PRO A 147 26.84 -6.89 -15.26
N PHE A 148 27.75 -7.38 -14.41
CA PHE A 148 27.94 -6.88 -13.05
C PHE A 148 29.19 -6.00 -13.00
N LEU A 149 29.01 -4.73 -12.67
CA LEU A 149 30.08 -3.75 -12.57
C LEU A 149 30.44 -3.53 -11.10
N GLU A 150 31.55 -4.13 -10.68
CA GLU A 150 32.07 -4.05 -9.32
C GLU A 150 32.78 -2.72 -9.06
N GLY A 151 32.46 -2.07 -7.95
CA GLY A 151 33.29 -0.99 -7.43
C GLY A 151 32.57 0.00 -6.52
N ASP A 152 33.36 0.88 -5.90
CA ASP A 152 32.84 2.03 -5.17
C ASP A 152 32.25 3.05 -6.15
N ILE A 153 30.97 3.39 -5.99
CA ILE A 153 30.26 4.37 -6.83
C ILE A 153 30.91 5.76 -6.83
N PHE A 154 31.68 6.09 -5.79
CA PHE A 154 32.42 7.35 -5.72
C PHE A 154 33.79 7.30 -6.40
N SER A 155 34.30 6.12 -6.72
CA SER A 155 35.59 5.93 -7.39
C SER A 155 35.50 6.27 -8.88
N SER A 156 36.49 7.03 -9.38
CA SER A 156 36.65 7.29 -10.80
C SER A 156 37.00 6.04 -11.62
N GLN A 157 37.40 4.95 -10.97
CA GLN A 157 37.62 3.66 -11.65
C GLN A 157 36.31 3.04 -12.13
N LEU A 158 35.23 3.20 -11.36
CA LEU A 158 33.90 2.71 -11.73
C LEU A 158 33.14 3.77 -12.54
N LEU A 159 33.18 5.03 -12.13
CA LEU A 159 32.50 6.14 -12.79
C LEU A 159 33.35 7.42 -12.76
N ASP A 160 33.99 7.71 -13.88
CA ASP A 160 34.71 8.97 -14.11
C ASP A 160 33.76 10.01 -14.72
N LEU A 161 33.35 11.00 -13.94
CA LEU A 161 32.44 12.06 -14.38
C LEU A 161 33.09 13.06 -15.35
N ASP A 162 34.41 13.13 -15.38
CA ASP A 162 35.18 14.04 -16.25
C ASP A 162 35.50 13.40 -17.61
N ALA A 163 35.26 12.10 -17.75
CA ALA A 163 35.44 11.39 -19.00
C ALA A 163 34.52 11.93 -20.11
N PRO A 164 34.98 11.94 -21.37
CA PRO A 164 34.14 12.34 -22.48
C PRO A 164 32.95 11.41 -22.62
N ARG A 165 31.75 11.98 -22.84
CA ARG A 165 30.52 11.20 -23.03
C ARG A 165 30.67 10.26 -24.23
N PRO A 166 30.37 8.96 -24.09
CA PRO A 166 30.46 8.01 -25.20
C PRO A 166 29.57 8.41 -26.38
N THR A 167 30.11 8.40 -27.59
CA THR A 167 29.36 8.70 -28.83
C THR A 167 28.69 7.46 -29.41
N GLU A 168 29.32 6.30 -29.26
CA GLU A 168 28.82 5.02 -29.75
C GLU A 168 27.74 4.44 -28.82
N ARG A 169 26.91 3.54 -29.38
CA ARG A 169 25.91 2.81 -28.58
C ARG A 169 26.64 1.84 -27.63
N PRO A 170 26.30 1.83 -26.33
CA PRO A 170 26.91 0.91 -25.37
C PRO A 170 26.73 -0.55 -25.78
N LYS A 171 27.81 -1.32 -25.68
CA LYS A 171 27.78 -2.78 -25.85
C LYS A 171 27.56 -3.42 -24.48
N VAL A 172 26.30 -3.43 -24.04
CA VAL A 172 25.90 -3.80 -22.66
C VAL A 172 26.59 -5.08 -22.13
N PRO A 173 26.63 -6.22 -22.86
CA PRO A 173 27.25 -7.45 -22.35
C PRO A 173 28.77 -7.38 -22.11
N HIS A 174 29.45 -6.31 -22.55
CA HIS A 174 30.90 -6.16 -22.48
C HIS A 174 31.35 -4.91 -21.71
N LEU A 175 30.43 -4.25 -21.01
CA LEU A 175 30.73 -3.09 -20.17
C LEU A 175 31.75 -3.45 -19.09
N LYS A 176 32.68 -2.53 -18.83
CA LYS A 176 33.67 -2.66 -17.76
C LYS A 176 33.46 -1.64 -16.66
N THR A 177 32.88 -0.49 -17.00
CA THR A 177 32.68 0.64 -16.08
C THR A 177 31.34 1.35 -16.36
N LEU A 178 30.83 2.09 -15.37
CA LEU A 178 29.67 2.97 -15.56
C LEU A 178 30.01 4.21 -16.41
N THR A 179 31.29 4.57 -16.53
CA THR A 179 31.76 5.66 -17.40
C THR A 179 31.30 5.47 -18.85
N GLU A 180 31.23 4.23 -19.33
CA GLU A 180 30.73 3.86 -20.66
C GLU A 180 29.21 4.09 -20.83
N LEU A 181 28.50 4.44 -19.74
CA LEU A 181 27.05 4.69 -19.71
C LEU A 181 26.69 6.16 -19.45
N LEU A 182 27.65 7.09 -19.42
CA LEU A 182 27.38 8.52 -19.20
C LEU A 182 26.33 9.07 -20.19
N GLY A 183 25.18 9.50 -19.66
CA GLY A 183 24.04 10.01 -20.41
C GLY A 183 23.30 8.97 -21.26
N ARG A 184 23.46 7.67 -20.97
CA ARG A 184 22.88 6.57 -21.78
C ARG A 184 21.87 5.72 -21.01
N VAL A 185 21.78 5.87 -19.69
CA VAL A 185 20.89 5.04 -18.87
C VAL A 185 19.47 5.58 -18.93
N SER A 186 18.50 4.76 -19.33
CA SER A 186 17.10 5.22 -19.42
C SER A 186 16.39 5.09 -18.08
N ILE A 187 16.61 3.98 -17.38
CA ILE A 187 15.97 3.67 -16.11
C ILE A 187 17.05 3.40 -15.07
N ILE A 188 17.02 4.11 -13.95
CA ILE A 188 17.89 3.89 -12.79
C ILE A 188 17.03 3.47 -11.61
N HIS A 189 17.25 2.25 -11.11
CA HIS A 189 16.67 1.76 -9.86
C HIS A 189 17.70 1.87 -8.73
N ALA A 190 17.35 2.56 -7.64
CA ALA A 190 18.20 2.73 -6.47
C ALA A 190 17.37 2.71 -5.19
N SER A 191 17.28 1.54 -4.56
CA SER A 191 16.46 1.30 -3.37
C SER A 191 17.32 0.83 -2.21
N ALA A 192 17.06 1.35 -1.02
CA ALA A 192 17.90 1.07 0.16
C ALA A 192 19.41 1.36 -0.08
N PHE A 193 19.74 2.43 -0.82
CA PHE A 193 21.12 2.78 -1.16
C PHE A 193 21.59 4.12 -0.60
N PHE A 194 20.85 5.20 -0.86
CA PHE A 194 21.22 6.55 -0.43
C PHE A 194 21.42 6.67 1.10
N HIS A 195 20.69 5.88 1.88
CA HIS A 195 20.69 5.94 3.34
C HIS A 195 21.98 5.40 3.98
N LEU A 196 22.88 4.83 3.17
CA LEU A 196 24.22 4.42 3.57
C LEU A 196 25.19 5.61 3.71
N PHE A 197 24.79 6.81 3.27
CA PHE A 197 25.70 7.94 3.13
C PHE A 197 25.24 9.18 3.91
N SER A 198 26.21 10.07 4.22
CA SER A 198 25.94 11.41 4.75
C SER A 198 25.15 12.26 3.73
N GLU A 199 24.54 13.36 4.18
CA GLU A 199 23.82 14.29 3.29
C GLU A 199 24.66 14.72 2.08
N GLU A 200 25.93 15.07 2.31
CA GLU A 200 26.85 15.49 1.24
C GLU A 200 27.07 14.37 0.21
N ASN A 201 27.28 13.14 0.68
CA ASN A 201 27.51 12.01 -0.21
C ASN A 201 26.21 11.51 -0.87
N GLN A 202 25.05 11.69 -0.24
CA GLN A 202 23.75 11.48 -0.87
C GLN A 202 23.57 12.43 -2.07
N LYS A 203 23.93 13.70 -1.92
CA LYS A 203 23.93 14.65 -3.04
C LYS A 203 24.91 14.23 -4.16
N LYS A 204 26.15 13.87 -3.83
CA LYS A 204 27.14 13.38 -4.80
C LYS A 204 26.70 12.10 -5.53
N LEU A 205 25.91 11.25 -4.86
CA LEU A 205 25.32 10.06 -5.47
C LEU A 205 24.20 10.45 -6.44
N ALA A 206 23.31 11.38 -6.06
CA ALA A 206 22.28 11.89 -6.95
C ALA A 206 22.88 12.56 -8.20
N GLU A 207 23.96 13.32 -8.06
CA GLU A 207 24.72 13.90 -9.18
C GLU A 207 25.19 12.83 -10.19
N ARG A 208 25.66 11.67 -9.70
CA ARG A 208 26.07 10.54 -10.54
C ARG A 208 24.89 9.92 -11.26
N CYS A 209 23.75 9.76 -10.60
CA CYS A 209 22.52 9.30 -11.26
C CYS A 209 22.12 10.25 -12.39
N VAL A 210 22.16 11.58 -12.16
CA VAL A 210 21.87 12.58 -13.19
C VAL A 210 22.88 12.55 -14.34
N ALA A 211 24.16 12.29 -14.06
CA ALA A 211 25.19 12.18 -15.09
C ALA A 211 25.00 10.96 -16.01
N LEU A 212 24.55 9.83 -15.43
CA LEU A 212 24.26 8.58 -16.15
C LEU A 212 22.94 8.63 -16.93
N LEU A 213 21.94 9.36 -16.43
CA LEU A 213 20.60 9.39 -17.01
C LEU A 213 20.60 9.97 -18.44
N ASN A 214 19.95 9.26 -19.37
CA ASN A 214 19.58 9.73 -20.68
C ASN A 214 18.45 10.77 -20.54
N MET A 215 18.60 11.95 -21.14
CA MET A 215 17.67 13.08 -20.95
C MET A 215 16.45 13.04 -21.88
N GLU A 216 16.14 11.88 -22.46
CA GLU A 216 14.92 11.67 -23.24
C GLU A 216 13.66 11.63 -22.36
N PRO A 217 12.51 12.13 -22.85
CA PRO A 217 11.25 12.04 -22.12
C PRO A 217 10.88 10.60 -21.78
N GLY A 218 10.56 10.35 -20.51
CA GLY A 218 10.22 9.02 -19.99
C GLY A 218 11.37 8.31 -19.27
N SER A 219 12.61 8.76 -19.42
CA SER A 219 13.71 8.33 -18.56
C SER A 219 13.39 8.58 -17.08
N THR A 220 13.72 7.62 -16.23
CA THR A 220 13.21 7.56 -14.85
C THR A 220 14.31 7.16 -13.87
N ILE A 221 14.42 7.88 -12.76
CA ILE A 221 15.14 7.47 -11.55
C ILE A 221 14.08 7.13 -10.51
N PHE A 222 14.14 5.94 -9.92
CA PHE A 222 13.16 5.50 -8.91
C PHE A 222 13.77 4.57 -7.86
N GLY A 223 13.14 4.53 -6.69
CA GLY A 223 13.54 3.67 -5.58
C GLY A 223 13.15 4.27 -4.22
N SER A 224 13.78 3.78 -3.16
CA SER A 224 13.50 4.19 -1.77
C SER A 224 14.75 4.63 -0.99
N HIS A 225 14.51 5.53 -0.04
CA HIS A 225 15.45 6.06 0.95
C HIS A 225 14.76 6.10 2.31
N ASN A 226 15.51 5.93 3.41
CA ASN A 226 14.97 6.14 4.75
C ASN A 226 14.71 7.63 4.96
N GLY A 227 13.44 8.01 4.95
CA GLY A 227 13.00 9.39 5.16
C GLY A 227 12.48 9.65 6.57
N ALA A 228 12.27 10.92 6.86
CA ALA A 228 11.62 11.39 8.09
C ALA A 228 10.72 12.59 7.75
N PRO A 229 9.74 12.96 8.60
CA PRO A 229 8.89 14.12 8.32
C PRO A 229 9.70 15.42 8.17
N GLU A 230 10.78 15.56 8.92
CA GLU A 230 11.71 16.69 8.85
C GLU A 230 13.10 16.22 8.40
N PRO A 231 13.81 17.01 7.57
CA PRO A 231 15.16 16.65 7.17
C PRO A 231 16.15 16.82 8.32
N GLY A 232 17.03 15.85 8.51
CA GLY A 232 18.06 15.93 9.55
C GLY A 232 18.83 14.64 9.76
N VAL A 233 19.81 14.70 10.67
CA VAL A 233 20.53 13.51 11.14
C VAL A 233 19.73 12.87 12.27
N TYR A 234 19.41 11.60 12.09
CA TYR A 234 18.74 10.77 13.07
C TYR A 234 19.70 9.70 13.57
N THR A 235 19.66 9.43 14.88
CA THR A 235 20.41 8.36 15.53
C THR A 235 19.50 7.18 15.85
N GLY A 236 20.08 5.99 16.04
CA GLY A 236 19.31 4.81 16.45
C GLY A 236 18.52 4.14 15.33
N ILE A 237 18.63 4.61 14.08
CA ILE A 237 17.92 4.02 12.94
C ILE A 237 18.70 2.81 12.42
N GLY A 238 18.17 1.62 12.67
CA GLY A 238 18.77 0.33 12.28
C GLY A 238 19.87 -0.17 13.24
N ALA A 239 20.58 0.73 13.95
CA ALA A 239 21.48 0.39 15.04
C ALA A 239 21.62 1.56 16.03
N PRO A 240 21.89 1.32 17.33
CA PRO A 240 21.89 2.34 18.40
C PRO A 240 22.78 3.56 18.13
N ASP A 241 23.96 3.33 17.54
CA ASP A 241 24.97 4.38 17.31
C ASP A 241 25.05 4.83 15.83
N ARG A 242 24.12 4.36 14.98
CA ARG A 242 24.13 4.72 13.56
C ARG A 242 23.47 6.08 13.35
N GLU A 243 24.24 7.01 12.83
CA GLU A 243 23.76 8.28 12.29
C GLU A 243 23.33 8.12 10.83
N MET A 244 22.20 8.71 10.48
CA MET A 244 21.66 8.69 9.13
C MET A 244 21.01 10.03 8.83
N PHE A 245 21.39 10.65 7.71
CA PHE A 245 20.64 11.80 7.21
C PHE A 245 19.38 11.31 6.49
N CYS A 246 18.23 11.68 7.03
CA CYS A 246 16.92 11.39 6.47
C CYS A 246 16.37 12.63 5.77
N HIS A 247 15.83 12.45 4.57
CA HIS A 247 15.13 13.51 3.86
C HIS A 247 13.64 13.50 4.19
N SER A 248 13.01 14.68 4.20
CA SER A 248 11.56 14.79 4.07
C SER A 248 11.16 14.70 2.60
N PRO A 249 9.88 14.43 2.27
CA PRO A 249 9.41 14.49 0.89
C PRO A 249 9.76 15.81 0.19
N GLU A 250 9.71 16.93 0.92
CA GLU A 250 10.04 18.26 0.43
C GLU A 250 11.54 18.41 0.18
N SER A 251 12.40 18.01 1.12
CA SER A 251 13.85 18.14 0.95
C SER A 251 14.40 17.19 -0.11
N TRP A 252 13.81 15.98 -0.23
CA TRP A 252 14.13 15.04 -1.29
C TRP A 252 13.75 15.60 -2.66
N ARG A 253 12.54 16.15 -2.79
CA ARG A 253 12.09 16.79 -4.03
C ARG A 253 12.99 17.96 -4.41
N LYS A 254 13.36 18.79 -3.43
CA LYS A 254 14.23 19.95 -3.63
C LYS A 254 15.60 19.55 -4.17
N LEU A 255 16.23 18.50 -3.61
CA LEU A 255 17.52 17.98 -4.09
C LEU A 255 17.48 17.67 -5.59
N TRP A 256 16.48 16.91 -6.05
CA TRP A 256 16.38 16.55 -7.46
C TRP A 256 16.07 17.75 -8.35
N ILE A 257 15.16 18.64 -7.95
CA ILE A 257 14.86 19.87 -8.70
C ILE A 257 16.13 20.72 -8.91
N GLU A 258 16.93 20.89 -7.85
CA GLU A 258 18.18 21.66 -7.93
C GLU A 258 19.19 21.01 -8.89
N LEU A 259 19.34 19.69 -8.86
CA LEU A 259 20.29 18.98 -9.72
C LEU A 259 19.92 18.99 -11.21
N PHE A 260 18.62 19.03 -11.52
CA PHE A 260 18.14 19.09 -12.90
C PHE A 260 17.98 20.53 -13.42
N GLY A 261 17.99 21.55 -12.55
CA GLY A 261 17.92 22.97 -12.93
C GLY A 261 16.66 23.32 -13.72
N ASP A 262 16.81 24.08 -14.81
CA ASP A 262 15.68 24.53 -15.67
C ASP A 262 15.03 23.41 -16.49
N ARG A 263 15.46 22.16 -16.35
CA ARG A 263 14.91 21.03 -17.11
C ARG A 263 13.51 20.68 -16.61
N ARG A 264 12.64 20.30 -17.56
CA ARG A 264 11.29 19.83 -17.24
C ARG A 264 11.35 18.40 -16.69
N ILE A 265 11.22 18.28 -15.37
CA ILE A 265 11.15 17.01 -14.65
C ILE A 265 9.83 16.91 -13.88
N ASN A 266 9.44 15.69 -13.56
CA ASN A 266 8.39 15.41 -12.58
C ASN A 266 9.02 14.64 -11.41
N VAL A 267 8.89 15.17 -10.19
CA VAL A 267 9.47 14.55 -8.99
C VAL A 267 8.36 14.21 -8.02
N MET A 268 8.10 12.91 -7.88
CA MET A 268 7.21 12.36 -6.87
C MET A 268 8.05 11.80 -5.71
N ALA A 269 7.85 12.36 -4.53
CA ALA A 269 8.50 11.94 -3.29
C ALA A 269 7.45 11.87 -2.20
N THR A 270 7.40 10.77 -1.45
CA THR A 270 6.38 10.52 -0.44
C THR A 270 6.98 9.71 0.69
N LEU A 271 6.61 10.05 1.92
CA LEU A 271 7.03 9.34 3.12
C LEU A 271 5.98 8.30 3.48
N GLU A 272 6.39 7.04 3.61
CA GLU A 272 5.56 5.96 4.13
C GLU A 272 5.84 5.82 5.62
N GLY A 273 4.85 6.14 6.46
CA GLY A 273 4.98 6.07 7.91
C GLY A 273 4.50 4.74 8.46
N GLY A 274 5.31 4.11 9.31
CA GLY A 274 4.74 3.43 10.49
C GLY A 274 4.01 4.48 11.31
N GLU A 275 2.72 4.24 11.56
CA GLU A 275 1.80 5.08 12.34
C GLU A 275 1.75 6.59 11.97
N ALA A 276 1.27 6.91 10.77
CA ALA A 276 0.49 8.13 10.44
C ALA A 276 0.16 8.18 8.93
N GLY A 277 -0.28 7.05 8.37
CA GLY A 277 -0.19 6.76 6.94
C GLY A 277 -1.50 6.57 6.19
N ALA A 278 -2.60 7.21 6.59
CA ALA A 278 -3.81 7.26 5.76
C ALA A 278 -4.03 8.67 5.17
N LYS A 279 -2.99 9.29 4.59
CA LYS A 279 -3.22 10.34 3.59
C LYS A 279 -3.35 9.66 2.23
N LEU A 280 -4.58 9.30 1.88
CA LEU A 280 -4.96 8.88 0.53
C LEU A 280 -4.37 9.89 -0.47
N LYS A 281 -3.41 9.46 -1.30
CA LYS A 281 -2.90 10.26 -2.41
C LYS A 281 -3.98 10.28 -3.49
N LEU A 282 -4.92 11.21 -3.40
CA LEU A 282 -5.77 11.51 -4.55
C LEU A 282 -4.85 12.04 -5.66
N LYS A 283 -4.80 11.34 -6.81
CA LYS A 283 -4.28 11.92 -8.06
C LYS A 283 -4.93 13.30 -8.23
N PRO A 284 -4.28 14.31 -8.82
CA PRO A 284 -4.91 15.61 -9.03
C PRO A 284 -6.19 15.44 -9.88
N ILE A 285 -7.34 15.38 -9.22
CA ILE A 285 -8.65 15.31 -9.86
C ILE A 285 -9.02 16.74 -10.21
N ARG A 286 -9.40 16.96 -11.47
CA ARG A 286 -9.87 18.26 -11.94
C ARG A 286 -11.05 18.71 -11.07
N ASN A 287 -10.98 19.95 -10.58
CA ASN A 287 -11.99 20.58 -9.70
C ASN A 287 -12.05 20.01 -8.26
N VAL A 288 -11.00 19.31 -7.80
CA VAL A 288 -10.85 18.94 -6.38
C VAL A 288 -9.79 19.81 -5.71
N LYS A 289 -10.18 20.50 -4.64
CA LYS A 289 -9.27 21.29 -3.79
C LYS A 289 -8.97 20.49 -2.52
N LEU A 290 -7.70 20.19 -2.29
CA LEU A 290 -7.26 19.55 -1.05
C LEU A 290 -7.18 20.61 0.06
N VAL A 291 -7.75 20.29 1.21
CA VAL A 291 -7.66 21.07 2.44
C VAL A 291 -7.07 20.21 3.55
N THR A 292 -6.35 20.82 4.48
CA THR A 292 -5.80 20.11 5.64
C THR A 292 -6.68 20.38 6.85
N GLY A 293 -7.06 19.33 7.57
CA GLY A 293 -7.79 19.40 8.83
C GLY A 293 -7.77 18.06 9.55
N ASP A 294 -8.01 18.09 10.86
CA ASP A 294 -8.13 16.91 11.72
C ASP A 294 -9.56 16.83 12.26
N LEU A 295 -10.23 15.70 12.04
CA LEU A 295 -11.60 15.47 12.51
C LEU A 295 -11.71 15.46 14.05
N ASN A 296 -10.61 15.22 14.76
CA ASN A 296 -10.56 15.32 16.22
C ASN A 296 -10.54 16.76 16.73
N ASP A 297 -10.06 17.72 15.91
CA ASP A 297 -9.93 19.12 16.28
C ASP A 297 -11.05 19.95 15.64
N ILE A 298 -12.11 20.17 16.42
CA ILE A 298 -13.27 20.94 15.98
C ILE A 298 -12.92 22.38 15.59
N GLN A 299 -11.88 23.00 16.15
CA GLN A 299 -11.49 24.36 15.79
C GLN A 299 -10.81 24.40 14.43
N GLN A 300 -9.99 23.39 14.10
CA GLN A 300 -9.47 23.24 12.74
C GLN A 300 -10.59 23.01 11.73
N LEU A 301 -11.60 22.20 12.06
CA LEU A 301 -12.77 22.02 11.19
C LEU A 301 -13.52 23.33 10.94
N ARG A 302 -13.77 24.14 11.99
CA ARG A 302 -14.38 25.47 11.81
C ARG A 302 -13.56 26.35 10.88
N LYS A 303 -12.25 26.40 11.08
CA LYS A 303 -11.34 27.17 10.23
C LYS A 303 -11.42 26.74 8.76
N VAL A 304 -11.49 25.44 8.47
CA VAL A 304 -11.67 24.93 7.10
C VAL A 304 -12.96 25.48 6.46
N PHE A 305 -14.06 25.51 7.20
CA PHE A 305 -15.34 26.05 6.72
C PHE A 305 -15.32 27.58 6.58
N GLU A 306 -14.64 28.30 7.49
CA GLU A 306 -14.44 29.76 7.41
C GLU A 306 -13.61 30.16 6.20
N ASP A 307 -12.49 29.47 5.96
CA ASP A 307 -11.60 29.69 4.83
C ASP A 307 -12.35 29.41 3.51
N ALA A 308 -13.15 28.33 3.46
CA ALA A 308 -13.98 28.00 2.31
C ALA A 308 -15.09 29.03 2.05
N ARG A 309 -15.73 29.55 3.11
CA ARG A 309 -16.77 30.59 2.99
C ARG A 309 -16.21 31.93 2.51
N SER A 310 -14.94 32.20 2.81
CA SER A 310 -14.27 33.46 2.44
C SER A 310 -13.97 33.55 0.94
N ASP A 311 -14.01 32.43 0.22
CA ASP A 311 -13.91 32.38 -1.24
C ASP A 311 -15.29 32.02 -1.85
N PRO A 312 -15.98 32.96 -2.51
CA PRO A 312 -17.30 32.71 -3.13
C PRO A 312 -17.30 31.56 -4.13
N SER A 313 -16.13 31.18 -4.67
CA SER A 313 -15.98 30.09 -5.63
C SER A 313 -15.90 28.71 -4.97
N TYR A 314 -15.76 28.63 -3.64
CA TYR A 314 -15.50 27.37 -2.90
C TYR A 314 -16.30 27.23 -1.60
N ALA A 315 -17.42 27.93 -1.44
CA ALA A 315 -18.29 27.72 -0.28
C ALA A 315 -18.74 26.25 -0.19
N ILE A 316 -18.62 25.65 1.01
CA ILE A 316 -19.02 24.26 1.24
C ILE A 316 -20.55 24.18 1.25
N TRP A 317 -21.12 23.71 0.14
CA TRP A 317 -22.56 23.54 -0.03
C TRP A 317 -23.09 22.27 0.65
N GLY A 318 -22.32 21.18 0.60
CA GLY A 318 -22.69 19.90 1.20
C GLY A 318 -21.47 19.16 1.74
N VAL A 319 -21.72 18.19 2.61
CA VAL A 319 -20.69 17.42 3.31
C VAL A 319 -21.02 15.94 3.21
N PHE A 320 -20.06 15.14 2.77
CA PHE A 320 -20.11 13.68 2.84
C PHE A 320 -19.10 13.22 3.88
N VAL A 321 -19.53 12.37 4.80
CA VAL A 321 -18.71 11.86 5.91
C VAL A 321 -18.68 10.34 5.84
N ALA A 322 -17.48 9.79 5.63
CA ALA A 322 -17.17 8.40 5.87
C ALA A 322 -16.02 8.35 6.89
N LEU A 323 -16.22 7.59 7.97
CA LEU A 323 -15.22 7.44 9.02
C LEU A 323 -14.55 6.07 8.89
N GLU A 324 -13.25 6.06 9.11
CA GLU A 324 -12.44 4.84 9.06
C GLU A 324 -12.81 3.91 10.22
N PHE A 325 -12.89 2.61 9.94
CA PHE A 325 -13.02 1.60 10.98
C PHE A 325 -11.69 1.51 11.73
N PRO A 326 -11.65 1.75 13.05
CA PRO A 326 -10.40 1.88 13.80
C PRO A 326 -9.64 0.57 14.03
N GLY A 327 -10.19 -0.57 13.59
CA GLY A 327 -9.57 -1.89 13.72
C GLY A 327 -10.28 -2.80 14.73
N LEU A 328 -9.99 -4.10 14.65
CA LEU A 328 -10.58 -5.11 15.54
C LEU A 328 -10.16 -4.85 17.00
N GLY A 329 -11.12 -4.74 17.91
CA GLY A 329 -10.87 -4.56 19.34
C GLY A 329 -10.43 -3.15 19.76
N VAL A 330 -10.38 -2.19 18.84
CA VAL A 330 -9.94 -0.82 19.12
C VAL A 330 -11.10 0.02 19.63
N ASN A 331 -10.85 0.86 20.64
CA ASN A 331 -11.86 1.77 21.20
C ASN A 331 -12.29 2.82 20.15
N THR A 332 -13.60 2.89 19.89
CA THR A 332 -14.23 3.74 18.87
C THR A 332 -14.64 5.14 19.36
N GLU A 333 -14.26 5.56 20.57
CA GLU A 333 -14.47 6.93 21.07
C GLU A 333 -13.90 8.01 20.13
N GLY A 334 -12.82 7.69 19.42
CA GLY A 334 -12.25 8.55 18.38
C GLY A 334 -13.22 8.77 17.22
N GLU A 335 -13.78 7.68 16.68
CA GLU A 335 -14.77 7.71 15.60
C GLU A 335 -16.02 8.50 16.02
N GLU A 336 -16.56 8.21 17.20
CA GLU A 336 -17.74 8.91 17.73
C GLU A 336 -17.51 10.42 17.81
N ARG A 337 -16.36 10.83 18.35
CA ARG A 337 -15.96 12.24 18.46
C ARG A 337 -15.81 12.89 17.09
N GLN A 338 -15.12 12.23 16.15
CA GLN A 338 -14.92 12.73 14.80
C GLN A 338 -16.25 12.97 14.08
N GLY A 339 -17.15 12.00 14.10
CA GLY A 339 -18.48 12.10 13.48
C GLY A 339 -19.33 13.21 14.08
N LYS A 340 -19.35 13.34 15.41
CA LYS A 340 -20.09 14.42 16.09
C LYS A 340 -19.49 15.80 15.81
N ASN A 341 -18.16 15.92 15.75
CA ASN A 341 -17.48 17.19 15.47
C ASN A 341 -17.87 17.72 14.08
N ILE A 342 -17.69 16.92 13.03
CA ILE A 342 -17.98 17.37 11.66
C ILE A 342 -19.48 17.63 11.43
N ALA A 343 -20.36 16.83 12.04
CA ALA A 343 -21.81 17.07 12.00
C ALA A 343 -22.18 18.41 12.66
N THR A 344 -21.58 18.71 13.81
CA THR A 344 -21.78 19.96 14.54
C THR A 344 -21.32 21.16 13.71
N VAL A 345 -20.13 21.09 13.13
CA VAL A 345 -19.61 22.17 12.25
C VAL A 345 -20.47 22.32 11.00
N ALA A 346 -20.88 21.24 10.35
CA ALA A 346 -21.79 21.30 9.20
C ALA A 346 -23.11 22.02 9.53
N TRP A 347 -23.66 21.77 10.74
CA TRP A 347 -24.83 22.48 11.24
C TRP A 347 -24.57 23.97 11.54
N GLU A 348 -23.46 24.30 12.21
CA GLU A 348 -23.05 25.67 12.50
C GLU A 348 -22.95 26.52 11.22
N PHE A 349 -22.43 25.93 10.14
CA PHE A 349 -22.24 26.59 8.84
C PHE A 349 -23.41 26.43 7.87
N ARG A 350 -24.52 25.79 8.30
CA ARG A 350 -25.77 25.68 7.53
C ARG A 350 -25.58 25.06 6.14
N VAL A 351 -24.87 23.94 6.08
CA VAL A 351 -24.75 23.17 4.84
C VAL A 351 -26.15 22.75 4.34
N GLN A 352 -26.29 22.66 3.02
CA GLN A 352 -27.57 22.40 2.36
C GLN A 352 -27.82 20.91 2.15
N SER A 353 -26.81 20.06 2.35
CA SER A 353 -26.92 18.60 2.30
C SER A 353 -25.79 17.97 3.12
N TYR A 354 -26.15 17.12 4.08
CA TYR A 354 -25.22 16.38 4.92
C TYR A 354 -25.44 14.88 4.78
N ILE A 355 -24.43 14.15 4.33
CA ILE A 355 -24.49 12.70 4.14
C ILE A 355 -23.56 12.04 5.14
N PHE A 356 -24.10 11.16 5.99
CA PHE A 356 -23.30 10.31 6.87
C PHE A 356 -23.34 8.87 6.38
N SER A 357 -22.16 8.34 6.02
CA SER A 357 -21.96 6.94 5.69
C SER A 357 -21.81 6.13 6.98
N SER A 358 -22.87 5.40 7.31
CA SER A 358 -22.97 4.50 8.45
C SER A 358 -22.99 3.03 7.99
N ALA A 359 -23.13 2.08 8.90
CA ALA A 359 -23.23 0.65 8.58
C ALA A 359 -24.66 0.14 8.77
N VAL A 360 -25.04 -0.90 8.02
CA VAL A 360 -26.23 -1.69 8.35
C VAL A 360 -26.02 -2.29 9.74
N MET A 361 -26.90 -1.90 10.66
CA MET A 361 -26.81 -2.25 12.07
C MET A 361 -28.15 -2.72 12.59
N ALA A 362 -28.09 -3.50 13.67
CA ALA A 362 -29.26 -3.87 14.43
C ALA A 362 -30.00 -2.64 14.97
N SER A 363 -31.34 -2.68 14.98
CA SER A 363 -32.10 -1.80 15.87
C SER A 363 -31.96 -2.35 17.29
N PHE A 364 -31.13 -1.72 18.10
CA PHE A 364 -30.98 -2.10 19.50
C PHE A 364 -32.22 -1.62 20.28
N PRO A 365 -32.82 -2.48 21.12
CA PRO A 365 -33.86 -2.06 22.05
C PRO A 365 -33.36 -0.86 22.89
N GLU A 366 -34.24 0.10 23.16
CA GLU A 366 -33.85 1.29 23.95
C GLU A 366 -33.28 0.92 25.33
N ASP A 367 -33.73 -0.19 25.91
CA ASP A 367 -33.28 -0.73 27.19
C ASP A 367 -31.96 -1.52 27.10
N LYS A 368 -31.48 -1.84 25.89
CA LYS A 368 -30.24 -2.59 25.65
C LYS A 368 -29.45 -2.03 24.45
N PRO A 369 -28.88 -0.82 24.58
CA PRO A 369 -28.01 -0.25 23.55
C PRO A 369 -26.75 -1.11 23.37
N PRO A 370 -26.03 -0.96 22.23
CA PRO A 370 -24.72 -1.58 22.06
C PRO A 370 -23.75 -1.09 23.15
N ILE A 371 -22.72 -1.88 23.40
CA ILE A 371 -21.75 -1.59 24.46
C ILE A 371 -20.94 -0.34 24.06
N PRO A 372 -20.79 0.67 24.94
CA PRO A 372 -19.95 1.83 24.68
C PRO A 372 -18.52 1.44 24.26
N GLY A 373 -17.95 2.17 23.31
CA GLY A 373 -16.62 1.90 22.77
C GLY A 373 -16.60 0.91 21.60
N THR A 374 -17.74 0.33 21.19
CA THR A 374 -17.86 -0.52 19.98
C THR A 374 -18.26 0.28 18.73
N ASP A 375 -17.87 -0.19 17.54
CA ASP A 375 -18.19 0.46 16.25
C ASP A 375 -19.70 0.71 16.08
N HIS A 376 -20.54 -0.28 16.40
CA HIS A 376 -21.99 -0.12 16.36
C HIS A 376 -22.49 0.97 17.32
N TYR A 377 -21.91 1.08 18.51
CA TYR A 377 -22.25 2.17 19.43
C TYR A 377 -21.86 3.53 18.87
N ALA A 378 -20.62 3.67 18.36
CA ALA A 378 -20.14 4.92 17.78
C ALA A 378 -21.05 5.37 16.63
N LYS A 379 -21.31 4.51 15.65
CA LYS A 379 -22.18 4.85 14.51
C LYS A 379 -23.61 5.19 14.94
N MET A 380 -24.21 4.41 15.84
CA MET A 380 -25.54 4.74 16.40
C MET A 380 -25.57 6.09 17.12
N SER A 381 -24.53 6.39 17.89
CA SER A 381 -24.41 7.66 18.62
C SER A 381 -24.28 8.84 17.65
N ILE A 382 -23.52 8.69 16.57
CA ILE A 382 -23.41 9.68 15.50
C ILE A 382 -24.74 9.84 14.77
N GLU A 383 -25.42 8.75 14.38
CA GLU A 383 -26.73 8.80 13.71
C GLU A 383 -27.77 9.55 14.55
N LYS A 384 -27.83 9.29 15.87
CA LYS A 384 -28.70 10.02 16.80
C LYS A 384 -28.36 11.50 16.86
N HIS A 385 -27.08 11.84 16.92
CA HIS A 385 -26.62 13.23 16.91
C HIS A 385 -27.02 13.93 15.60
N VAL A 386 -26.71 13.34 14.45
CA VAL A 386 -27.07 13.86 13.12
C VAL A 386 -28.58 14.06 13.00
N SER A 387 -29.38 13.09 13.45
CA SER A 387 -30.84 13.14 13.39
C SER A 387 -31.44 14.29 14.21
N SER A 388 -30.75 14.73 15.27
CA SER A 388 -31.17 15.84 16.12
C SER A 388 -30.89 17.22 15.51
N LEU A 389 -30.04 17.29 14.48
CA LEU A 389 -29.63 18.56 13.88
C LEU A 389 -30.71 19.11 12.95
N ASP A 390 -30.82 20.44 12.95
CA ASP A 390 -31.71 21.17 12.04
C ASP A 390 -30.97 21.63 10.78
N ILE A 391 -30.53 20.64 10.00
CA ILE A 391 -29.99 20.76 8.64
C ILE A 391 -30.53 19.61 7.77
N PRO A 392 -30.53 19.75 6.43
CA PRO A 392 -30.87 18.63 5.57
C PRO A 392 -29.80 17.54 5.67
N TRP A 393 -30.19 16.37 6.19
CA TRP A 393 -29.29 15.23 6.36
C TRP A 393 -29.86 13.96 5.74
N THR A 394 -28.99 13.06 5.31
CA THR A 394 -29.31 11.70 4.88
C THR A 394 -28.28 10.75 5.48
N ILE A 395 -28.74 9.68 6.11
CA ILE A 395 -27.87 8.62 6.63
C ILE A 395 -27.88 7.47 5.62
N VAL A 396 -26.70 7.13 5.10
CA VAL A 396 -26.50 6.02 4.16
C VAL A 396 -25.91 4.86 4.94
N ARG A 397 -26.68 3.78 5.13
CA ARG A 397 -26.20 2.56 5.77
C ARG A 397 -25.71 1.57 4.71
N ILE A 398 -24.43 1.26 4.74
CA ILE A 398 -23.83 0.31 3.79
C ILE A 398 -23.74 -1.09 4.39
N GLY A 399 -23.86 -2.11 3.53
CA GLY A 399 -23.60 -3.50 3.88
C GLY A 399 -22.10 -3.79 3.96
N PHE A 400 -21.74 -5.07 3.97
CA PHE A 400 -20.36 -5.50 3.91
C PHE A 400 -19.75 -5.14 2.54
N LEU A 401 -18.65 -4.39 2.55
CA LEU A 401 -18.03 -3.94 1.29
C LEU A 401 -17.52 -5.13 0.49
N MET A 402 -17.89 -5.19 -0.79
CA MET A 402 -17.42 -6.25 -1.69
C MET A 402 -15.89 -6.19 -1.84
N GLU A 403 -15.31 -5.00 -1.76
CA GLU A 403 -13.88 -4.70 -1.77
C GLU A 403 -13.08 -5.42 -0.67
N ASN A 404 -13.75 -5.88 0.40
CA ASN A 404 -13.11 -6.68 1.44
C ASN A 404 -12.72 -8.09 0.96
N PHE A 405 -13.27 -8.58 -0.16
CA PHE A 405 -12.89 -9.85 -0.79
C PHE A 405 -11.65 -9.73 -1.69
N ASN A 406 -10.69 -8.90 -1.27
CA ASN A 406 -9.46 -8.67 -2.03
C ASN A 406 -8.36 -9.71 -1.73
N THR A 407 -7.27 -9.64 -2.49
CA THR A 407 -6.16 -10.62 -2.40
C THR A 407 -5.21 -10.41 -1.23
N SER A 408 -5.38 -9.34 -0.44
CA SER A 408 -4.55 -9.05 0.73
C SER A 408 -4.68 -10.12 1.82
N ILE A 409 -3.77 -10.09 2.80
CA ILE A 409 -3.86 -10.98 3.96
C ILE A 409 -5.21 -10.79 4.67
N ALA A 410 -5.58 -9.54 4.97
CA ALA A 410 -6.86 -9.21 5.59
C ALA A 410 -8.04 -9.76 4.77
N GLY A 411 -8.04 -9.57 3.44
CA GLY A 411 -9.11 -10.07 2.57
C GLY A 411 -9.24 -11.59 2.56
N ARG A 412 -8.12 -12.32 2.60
CA ARG A 412 -8.11 -13.79 2.69
C ARG A 412 -8.64 -14.30 4.03
N PHE A 413 -8.31 -13.63 5.14
CA PHE A 413 -8.86 -13.95 6.45
C PHE A 413 -10.34 -13.63 6.55
N THR A 414 -10.77 -12.48 6.00
CA THR A 414 -12.18 -12.11 5.87
C THR A 414 -12.98 -13.20 5.18
N ASN A 415 -12.55 -13.63 3.99
CA ASN A 415 -13.25 -14.68 3.26
C ASN A 415 -13.27 -15.99 4.05
N ALA A 416 -12.14 -16.40 4.63
CA ALA A 416 -12.09 -17.62 5.45
C ALA A 416 -13.03 -17.57 6.66
N ALA A 417 -13.15 -16.41 7.32
CA ALA A 417 -14.04 -16.22 8.46
C ALA A 417 -15.51 -16.38 8.05
N ILE A 418 -15.89 -15.76 6.93
CA ILE A 418 -17.24 -15.89 6.34
C ILE A 418 -17.52 -17.35 5.96
N GLN A 419 -16.56 -18.03 5.35
CA GLN A 419 -16.73 -19.41 4.86
C GLN A 419 -16.79 -20.46 5.98
N TYR A 420 -16.01 -20.28 7.05
CA TYR A 420 -15.75 -21.36 8.01
C TYR A 420 -16.28 -21.10 9.42
N CYS A 421 -16.54 -19.84 9.76
CA CYS A 421 -16.94 -19.43 11.12
C CYS A 421 -18.37 -18.90 11.19
N MET A 422 -18.96 -18.52 10.06
CA MET A 422 -20.36 -18.10 9.97
C MET A 422 -21.27 -19.31 9.74
N SER A 423 -22.49 -19.27 10.29
CA SER A 423 -23.50 -20.31 10.01
C SER A 423 -23.87 -20.33 8.52
N PRO A 424 -24.02 -21.50 7.87
CA PRO A 424 -24.34 -21.61 6.44
C PRO A 424 -25.65 -20.92 6.01
N GLU A 425 -26.58 -20.72 6.95
CA GLU A 425 -27.88 -20.09 6.68
C GLU A 425 -27.86 -18.55 6.74
N VAL A 426 -26.76 -17.97 7.22
CA VAL A 426 -26.63 -16.52 7.39
C VAL A 426 -26.42 -15.86 6.03
N LYS A 427 -27.23 -14.86 5.73
CA LYS A 427 -27.08 -14.01 4.54
C LYS A 427 -26.28 -12.76 4.88
N LEU A 428 -25.16 -12.57 4.20
CA LEU A 428 -24.31 -11.39 4.29
C LEU A 428 -24.76 -10.35 3.25
N GLN A 429 -25.15 -9.17 3.71
CA GLN A 429 -25.52 -8.04 2.84
C GLN A 429 -24.29 -7.38 2.28
N LEU A 430 -24.32 -7.02 0.99
CA LEU A 430 -23.13 -6.56 0.28
C LEU A 430 -23.35 -5.20 -0.38
N THR A 431 -22.28 -4.42 -0.44
CA THR A 431 -22.27 -3.10 -1.09
C THR A 431 -20.98 -2.94 -1.88
N ALA A 432 -21.05 -2.53 -3.13
CA ALA A 432 -19.87 -2.05 -3.86
C ALA A 432 -19.56 -0.60 -3.45
N VAL A 433 -18.29 -0.26 -3.22
CA VAL A 433 -17.89 1.12 -2.85
C VAL A 433 -18.36 2.15 -3.88
N ASP A 434 -18.31 1.80 -5.17
CA ASP A 434 -18.79 2.66 -6.27
C ASP A 434 -20.27 3.04 -6.10
N ASP A 435 -21.10 2.17 -5.53
CA ASP A 435 -22.52 2.43 -5.33
C ASP A 435 -22.76 3.48 -4.26
N VAL A 436 -21.92 3.52 -3.22
CA VAL A 436 -21.95 4.54 -2.17
C VAL A 436 -21.70 5.92 -2.77
N GLY A 437 -20.70 6.03 -3.65
CA GLY A 437 -20.38 7.26 -4.37
C GLY A 437 -21.47 7.68 -5.34
N ARG A 438 -22.00 6.75 -6.15
CA ARG A 438 -23.11 7.01 -7.09
C ARG A 438 -24.37 7.47 -6.35
N PHE A 439 -24.73 6.83 -5.25
CA PHE A 439 -25.92 7.20 -4.47
C PHE A 439 -25.74 8.52 -3.73
N SER A 440 -24.56 8.76 -3.17
CA SER A 440 -24.24 10.04 -2.52
C SER A 440 -24.29 11.21 -3.49
N ARG A 441 -23.91 10.99 -4.76
CA ARG A 441 -24.11 11.98 -5.81
C ARG A 441 -25.60 12.24 -6.10
N LEU A 442 -26.45 11.21 -6.11
CA LEU A 442 -27.90 11.38 -6.28
C LEU A 442 -28.52 12.19 -5.14
N ILE A 443 -28.07 11.95 -3.90
CA ILE A 443 -28.50 12.71 -2.73
C ILE A 443 -28.09 14.18 -2.86
N PHE A 444 -26.85 14.47 -3.27
CA PHE A 444 -26.42 15.85 -3.49
C PHE A 444 -27.16 16.56 -4.63
N ASP A 445 -27.65 15.83 -5.64
CA ASP A 445 -28.48 16.44 -6.68
C ASP A 445 -29.92 16.72 -6.23
N ASN A 446 -30.44 15.90 -5.32
CA ASN A 446 -31.84 15.94 -4.90
C ASN A 446 -31.95 15.89 -3.36
N PRO A 447 -31.32 16.84 -2.62
CA PRO A 447 -31.20 16.73 -1.16
C PRO A 447 -32.53 16.77 -0.43
N LEU A 448 -33.57 17.37 -1.03
CA LEU A 448 -34.91 17.44 -0.45
C LEU A 448 -35.68 16.12 -0.56
N GLU A 449 -35.36 15.29 -1.56
CA GLU A 449 -36.02 13.99 -1.78
C GLU A 449 -35.64 12.98 -0.68
N PHE A 450 -34.39 13.03 -0.21
CA PHE A 450 -33.84 12.12 0.79
C PHE A 450 -33.67 12.78 2.18
N ASN A 451 -34.34 13.90 2.39
CA ASN A 451 -34.15 14.72 3.57
C ASN A 451 -34.67 14.04 4.84
N ARG A 452 -33.81 13.97 5.86
CA ARG A 452 -34.07 13.35 7.16
C ARG A 452 -34.43 11.87 7.06
N GLU A 453 -33.78 11.16 6.14
CA GLU A 453 -33.99 9.74 5.93
C GLU A 453 -32.74 8.91 6.19
N THR A 454 -32.97 7.66 6.61
CA THR A 454 -31.94 6.62 6.72
C THR A 454 -32.20 5.54 5.67
N ILE A 455 -31.24 5.34 4.78
CA ILE A 455 -31.39 4.51 3.58
C ILE A 455 -30.27 3.47 3.54
N ASN A 456 -30.62 2.21 3.32
CA ASN A 456 -29.67 1.14 3.11
C ASN A 456 -29.25 1.10 1.64
N VAL A 457 -27.94 1.17 1.39
CA VAL A 457 -27.35 0.99 0.05
C VAL A 457 -26.64 -0.35 0.03
N ALA A 458 -27.39 -1.42 -0.22
CA ALA A 458 -26.87 -2.79 -0.26
C ALA A 458 -27.74 -3.65 -1.19
N ILE A 459 -27.14 -4.67 -1.80
CA ILE A 459 -27.89 -5.71 -2.53
C ILE A 459 -28.49 -6.73 -1.54
N GLU A 460 -29.35 -7.62 -2.05
CA GLU A 460 -29.84 -8.75 -1.25
C GLU A 460 -28.67 -9.58 -0.73
N GLY A 461 -28.77 -10.02 0.53
CA GLY A 461 -27.72 -10.80 1.17
C GLY A 461 -27.56 -12.20 0.57
N LEU A 462 -26.29 -12.62 0.46
CA LEU A 462 -25.88 -13.93 -0.05
C LEU A 462 -25.33 -14.80 1.08
N LYS A 463 -25.58 -16.11 1.02
CA LYS A 463 -24.91 -17.10 1.87
C LYS A 463 -23.45 -17.26 1.47
N ALA A 464 -22.63 -17.78 2.38
CA ALA A 464 -21.21 -18.06 2.11
C ALA A 464 -21.00 -18.96 0.87
N GLU A 465 -21.85 -19.98 0.70
CA GLU A 465 -21.79 -20.86 -0.47
C GLU A 465 -22.18 -20.14 -1.76
N GLU A 466 -23.25 -19.33 -1.73
CA GLU A 466 -23.73 -18.55 -2.87
C GLU A 466 -22.68 -17.52 -3.30
N LEU A 467 -22.03 -16.85 -2.35
CA LEU A 467 -20.89 -15.96 -2.57
C LEU A 467 -19.78 -16.65 -3.38
N ASN A 468 -19.32 -17.82 -2.91
CA ASN A 468 -18.28 -18.59 -3.61
C ASN A 468 -18.71 -19.00 -5.01
N GLN A 469 -19.94 -19.52 -5.16
CA GLN A 469 -20.45 -19.97 -6.46
C GLN A 469 -20.52 -18.82 -7.46
N VAL A 470 -21.07 -17.67 -7.07
CA VAL A 470 -21.17 -16.48 -7.92
C VAL A 470 -19.78 -15.97 -8.30
N PHE A 471 -18.84 -15.94 -7.37
CA PHE A 471 -17.47 -15.48 -7.66
C PHE A 471 -16.73 -16.41 -8.62
N ILE A 472 -16.84 -17.73 -8.43
CA ILE A 472 -16.24 -18.71 -9.35
C ILE A 472 -16.84 -18.61 -10.74
N GLN A 473 -18.17 -18.45 -10.83
CA GLN A 473 -18.85 -18.24 -12.12
C GLN A 473 -18.38 -16.96 -12.83
N ALA A 474 -18.17 -15.89 -12.06
CA ALA A 474 -17.72 -14.60 -12.57
C ALA A 474 -16.26 -14.58 -13.02
N THR A 475 -15.37 -15.28 -12.31
CA THR A 475 -13.91 -15.11 -12.43
C THR A 475 -13.15 -16.35 -12.89
N GLY A 476 -13.73 -17.53 -12.74
CA GLY A 476 -13.10 -18.82 -13.05
C GLY A 476 -12.18 -19.38 -11.97
N TYR A 477 -12.08 -18.74 -10.79
CA TYR A 477 -11.26 -19.20 -9.67
C TYR A 477 -11.92 -18.88 -8.31
N ASP A 478 -11.43 -19.49 -7.23
CA ASP A 478 -11.96 -19.30 -5.87
C ASP A 478 -11.64 -17.90 -5.29
N ILE A 479 -12.54 -17.37 -4.46
CA ILE A 479 -12.23 -16.18 -3.65
C ILE A 479 -10.99 -16.50 -2.80
N PRO A 480 -9.93 -15.65 -2.82
CA PRO A 480 -8.75 -15.86 -2.01
C PRO A 480 -9.11 -16.13 -0.54
N SER A 481 -8.54 -17.18 0.05
CA SER A 481 -8.88 -17.64 1.40
C SER A 481 -7.66 -18.24 2.10
N VAL A 482 -7.62 -18.18 3.43
CA VAL A 482 -6.66 -18.95 4.23
C VAL A 482 -7.19 -20.34 4.56
N PRO A 483 -6.33 -21.33 4.85
CA PRO A 483 -6.80 -22.68 5.20
C PRO A 483 -7.74 -22.68 6.42
N ARG A 484 -8.80 -23.49 6.36
CA ARG A 484 -9.84 -23.60 7.40
C ARG A 484 -9.27 -23.77 8.81
N PHE A 485 -8.23 -24.59 8.99
CA PHE A 485 -7.65 -24.84 10.30
C PHE A 485 -6.98 -23.58 10.89
N VAL A 486 -6.38 -22.74 10.05
CA VAL A 486 -5.78 -21.46 10.47
C VAL A 486 -6.87 -20.50 10.94
N MET A 487 -7.93 -20.33 10.14
CA MET A 487 -9.04 -19.44 10.49
C MET A 487 -9.78 -19.93 11.73
N THR A 488 -9.98 -21.24 11.86
CA THR A 488 -10.64 -21.83 13.04
C THR A 488 -9.81 -21.55 14.29
N ALA A 489 -8.48 -21.70 14.24
CA ALA A 489 -7.61 -21.36 15.35
C ALA A 489 -7.71 -19.87 15.72
N VAL A 490 -7.66 -18.96 14.73
CA VAL A 490 -7.84 -17.51 14.97
C VAL A 490 -9.20 -17.20 15.59
N TYR A 491 -10.29 -17.78 15.09
CA TYR A 491 -11.63 -17.59 15.64
C TYR A 491 -11.70 -17.99 17.12
N TRP A 492 -11.10 -19.11 17.51
CA TRP A 492 -11.11 -19.53 18.92
C TRP A 492 -10.21 -18.66 19.81
N LEU A 493 -9.06 -18.22 19.31
CA LEU A 493 -8.06 -17.48 20.07
C LEU A 493 -8.36 -15.97 20.16
N ASN A 494 -9.06 -15.40 19.17
CA ASN A 494 -9.32 -13.98 19.08
C ASN A 494 -10.80 -13.68 19.38
N HIS A 495 -11.05 -12.94 20.46
CA HIS A 495 -12.40 -12.55 20.86
C HIS A 495 -13.03 -11.53 19.90
N ASP A 496 -12.25 -10.61 19.35
CA ASP A 496 -12.76 -9.54 18.49
C ASP A 496 -13.22 -10.07 17.13
N VAL A 497 -12.49 -11.05 16.58
CA VAL A 497 -12.92 -11.80 15.39
C VAL A 497 -14.26 -12.50 15.62
N ARG A 498 -14.47 -13.09 16.81
CA ARG A 498 -15.76 -13.69 17.19
C ARG A 498 -16.86 -12.64 17.26
N SER A 499 -16.59 -11.51 17.91
CA SER A 499 -17.55 -10.43 18.06
C SER A 499 -18.01 -9.87 16.70
N VAL A 500 -17.10 -9.75 15.73
CA VAL A 500 -17.48 -9.33 14.36
C VAL A 500 -18.36 -10.36 13.65
N ILE A 501 -18.03 -11.65 13.75
CA ILE A 501 -18.85 -12.72 13.16
C ILE A 501 -20.23 -12.78 13.82
N GLU A 502 -20.31 -12.63 15.14
CA GLU A 502 -21.57 -12.51 15.88
C GLU A 502 -22.40 -11.32 15.39
N GLY A 503 -21.76 -10.19 15.07
CA GLY A 503 -22.41 -9.03 14.45
C GLY A 503 -23.09 -9.36 13.12
N PHE A 504 -22.44 -10.13 12.24
CA PHE A 504 -23.05 -10.56 10.97
C PHE A 504 -24.24 -11.49 11.18
N VAL A 505 -24.14 -12.43 12.12
CA VAL A 505 -25.25 -13.33 12.48
C VAL A 505 -26.43 -12.51 13.00
N GLN A 506 -26.18 -11.56 13.90
CA GLN A 506 -27.20 -10.69 14.47
C GLN A 506 -27.90 -9.84 13.40
N ALA A 507 -27.15 -9.31 12.43
CA ALA A 507 -27.71 -8.55 11.32
C ALA A 507 -28.67 -9.39 10.46
N ASP A 508 -28.33 -10.65 10.16
CA ASP A 508 -29.21 -11.55 9.40
C ASP A 508 -30.42 -12.01 10.21
N ASP A 509 -30.29 -12.24 11.51
CA ASP A 509 -31.44 -12.59 12.35
C ASP A 509 -32.47 -11.47 12.39
N LEU A 510 -32.04 -10.21 12.37
CA LEU A 510 -32.94 -9.06 12.33
C LEU A 510 -33.62 -8.87 10.98
N ARG A 511 -32.92 -9.16 9.89
CA ARG A 511 -33.54 -9.29 8.57
C ARG A 511 -34.72 -10.27 8.61
N LYS A 512 -34.61 -11.37 9.37
CA LYS A 512 -35.70 -12.34 9.52
C LYS A 512 -36.86 -11.82 10.38
N THR A 513 -36.61 -10.89 11.31
CA THR A 513 -37.67 -10.33 12.18
C THR A 513 -38.59 -9.32 11.49
N ASP A 514 -38.08 -8.54 10.55
CA ASP A 514 -38.85 -7.57 9.75
C ASP A 514 -38.40 -7.62 8.29
N LEU A 515 -38.76 -8.72 7.63
CA LEU A 515 -38.33 -8.96 6.25
C LEU A 515 -38.93 -7.95 5.27
N GLU A 516 -40.17 -7.49 5.52
CA GLU A 516 -40.85 -6.51 4.67
C GLU A 516 -40.23 -5.13 4.79
N GLY A 517 -40.01 -4.63 6.01
CA GLY A 517 -39.36 -3.34 6.25
C GLY A 517 -37.91 -3.34 5.77
N TYR A 518 -37.20 -4.46 5.98
CA TYR A 518 -35.87 -4.65 5.43
C TYR A 518 -35.86 -4.56 3.89
N ASN A 519 -36.72 -5.34 3.22
CA ASN A 519 -36.82 -5.35 1.76
C ASN A 519 -37.22 -3.97 1.21
N ALA A 520 -38.19 -3.30 1.84
CA ALA A 520 -38.61 -1.96 1.45
C ALA A 520 -37.46 -0.94 1.54
N ASN A 521 -36.60 -1.06 2.57
CA ASN A 521 -35.48 -0.15 2.76
C ASN A 521 -34.37 -0.36 1.70
N ILE A 522 -33.96 -1.61 1.43
CA ILE A 522 -32.96 -1.89 0.38
C ILE A 522 -33.47 -1.56 -1.03
N GLN A 523 -34.78 -1.68 -1.27
CA GLN A 523 -35.39 -1.32 -2.55
C GLN A 523 -35.40 0.20 -2.79
N LYS A 524 -35.26 1.01 -1.73
CA LYS A 524 -35.25 2.46 -1.86
C LYS A 524 -34.07 2.93 -2.71
N ALA A 525 -32.84 2.52 -2.37
CA ALA A 525 -31.67 2.84 -3.18
C ALA A 525 -31.76 2.21 -4.59
N ALA A 526 -32.22 0.95 -4.68
CA ALA A 526 -32.37 0.23 -5.94
C ALA A 526 -33.40 0.87 -6.90
N GLY A 527 -34.42 1.55 -6.37
CA GLY A 527 -35.42 2.28 -7.15
C GLY A 527 -34.88 3.52 -7.85
N HIS A 528 -33.80 4.13 -7.33
CA HIS A 528 -33.15 5.30 -7.92
C HIS A 528 -31.93 4.96 -8.79
N MET A 529 -31.30 3.80 -8.55
CA MET A 529 -30.14 3.37 -9.33
C MET A 529 -29.99 1.85 -9.39
N LYS A 530 -29.43 1.35 -10.49
CA LYS A 530 -28.97 -0.03 -10.55
C LYS A 530 -27.76 -0.22 -9.64
N LEU A 531 -27.96 -0.94 -8.54
CA LEU A 531 -26.89 -1.42 -7.67
C LEU A 531 -26.06 -2.49 -8.39
N THR A 532 -24.76 -2.48 -8.14
CA THR A 532 -23.80 -3.44 -8.69
C THR A 532 -24.03 -4.80 -8.04
N THR A 533 -24.27 -5.83 -8.83
CA THR A 533 -24.40 -7.19 -8.28
C THR A 533 -23.03 -7.73 -7.88
N PHE A 534 -22.99 -8.73 -6.99
CA PHE A 534 -21.73 -9.36 -6.60
C PHE A 534 -20.99 -9.99 -7.81
N GLU A 535 -21.73 -10.52 -8.77
CA GLU A 535 -21.17 -11.05 -10.03
C GLU A 535 -20.52 -9.95 -10.88
N GLU A 536 -21.23 -8.83 -11.10
CA GLU A 536 -20.72 -7.69 -11.87
C GLU A 536 -19.47 -7.09 -11.22
N TRP A 537 -19.46 -7.01 -9.88
CA TRP A 537 -18.31 -6.57 -9.12
C TRP A 537 -17.13 -7.54 -9.29
N ALA A 538 -17.35 -8.84 -9.11
CA ALA A 538 -16.30 -9.86 -9.21
C ALA A 538 -15.66 -9.91 -10.60
N GLN A 539 -16.47 -9.78 -11.67
CA GLN A 539 -15.97 -9.69 -13.05
C GLN A 539 -15.03 -8.49 -13.22
N ARG A 540 -15.41 -7.30 -12.73
CA ARG A 540 -14.55 -6.11 -12.79
C ARG A 540 -13.30 -6.26 -11.94
N PHE A 541 -13.44 -6.80 -10.73
CA PHE A 541 -12.35 -7.03 -9.79
C PHE A 541 -11.28 -7.94 -10.39
N SER A 542 -11.67 -9.01 -11.09
CA SER A 542 -10.73 -9.94 -11.77
C SER A 542 -9.92 -9.30 -12.91
N GLN A 543 -10.40 -8.19 -13.47
CA GLN A 543 -9.75 -7.44 -14.56
C GLN A 543 -8.80 -6.36 -14.03
N MET A 544 -8.90 -6.01 -12.74
CA MET A 544 -8.01 -5.06 -12.10
C MET A 544 -6.75 -5.79 -11.63
N THR A 545 -5.57 -5.29 -11.99
CA THR A 545 -4.32 -5.72 -11.35
C THR A 545 -4.44 -5.45 -9.84
N PRO A 546 -4.24 -6.45 -8.96
CA PRO A 546 -4.50 -6.28 -7.55
C PRO A 546 -3.53 -5.25 -6.96
N ASP A 547 -4.03 -4.05 -6.69
CA ASP A 547 -3.35 -3.10 -5.83
C ASP A 547 -3.22 -3.75 -4.45
N LYS A 548 -1.97 -3.91 -3.99
CA LYS A 548 -1.68 -4.39 -2.64
C LYS A 548 -2.09 -3.29 -1.66
N VAL A 549 -3.31 -3.35 -1.16
CA VAL A 549 -3.72 -2.53 -0.03
C VAL A 549 -3.92 -3.44 1.18
N ASN A 550 -2.93 -3.47 2.07
CA ASN A 550 -3.15 -3.90 3.45
C ASN A 550 -3.63 -2.66 4.22
N GLU A 551 -4.90 -2.32 4.01
CA GLU A 551 -5.52 -1.04 4.39
C GLU A 551 -5.54 -0.81 5.91
N HIS A 552 -5.25 -1.82 6.71
CA HIS A 552 -5.38 -1.78 8.19
C HIS A 552 -4.16 -2.31 8.96
N GLN A 553 -3.01 -2.51 8.32
CA GLN A 553 -1.79 -3.08 8.95
C GLN A 553 -2.03 -4.42 9.68
N ILE A 554 -3.09 -5.16 9.34
CA ILE A 554 -3.44 -6.41 10.01
C ILE A 554 -2.41 -7.48 9.62
N THR A 555 -1.65 -7.93 10.60
CA THR A 555 -0.70 -9.05 10.47
C THR A 555 -1.34 -10.35 10.97
N VAL A 556 -0.87 -11.49 10.47
CA VAL A 556 -1.27 -12.82 10.97
C VAL A 556 -1.03 -12.92 12.49
N TRP A 557 0.04 -12.28 12.97
CA TRP A 557 0.37 -12.22 14.39
C TRP A 557 -0.58 -11.34 15.21
N GLY A 558 -1.00 -10.18 14.67
CA GLY A 558 -2.02 -9.33 15.32
C GLY A 558 -3.37 -10.02 15.43
N LEU A 559 -3.78 -10.75 14.38
CA LEU A 559 -4.98 -11.60 14.40
C LEU A 559 -4.90 -12.75 15.40
N LEU A 560 -3.73 -13.36 15.61
CA LEU A 560 -3.55 -14.44 16.59
C LEU A 560 -3.45 -13.96 18.03
N THR A 561 -2.99 -12.73 18.27
CA THR A 561 -2.67 -12.22 19.61
C THR A 561 -3.67 -11.20 20.16
N GLY A 562 -4.62 -10.73 19.35
CA GLY A 562 -5.60 -9.70 19.76
C GLY A 562 -4.97 -8.32 19.97
N LYS A 563 -3.76 -8.09 19.44
CA LYS A 563 -3.10 -6.80 19.41
C LYS A 563 -3.03 -6.38 17.95
N ALA A 564 -4.06 -5.67 17.50
CA ALA A 564 -4.03 -4.92 16.25
C ALA A 564 -3.18 -3.68 16.43
#